data_AF-A0A256G8P5-F1
#
_entry.id   AF-A0A256G8P5-F1
#
_cell.length_a   1.000
_cell.length_b   1.000
_cell.length_c   1.000
_cell.angle_alpha   90.00
_cell.angle_beta   90.00
_cell.angle_gamma   90.00
#
_symmetry.space_group_name_H-M   'P 1'
#
loop_
_entity.id
_entity.type
_entity.pdbx_description
1 polymer ?
#
loop_
_entity_poly.entity_id
_entity_poly.type
_entity_poly.pdbx_seq_one_letter_code
_entity_poly.pdbx_strand_id
1 'polypeptide(L)' 'MTSHHTDPLTQDEDIKFLAENSDLSPLQAKALIEKFGRDREKLLEEAKNFKAES' A
#
# COMPACT_ATOMS: atom_id res chain seq x y z
N MET A 1 19.95 6.81 -13.04
CA MET A 1 18.85 7.71 -12.65
C MET A 1 17.88 6.90 -11.80
N THR A 2 18.09 6.83 -10.49
CA THR A 2 17.20 6.09 -9.58
C THR A 2 16.46 7.12 -8.74
N SER A 3 15.34 7.61 -9.27
CA SER A 3 14.43 8.49 -8.56
C SER A 3 13.89 7.76 -7.33
N HIS A 4 14.53 7.98 -6.18
CA HIS A 4 13.89 7.77 -4.89
C HIS A 4 12.85 8.89 -4.75
N HIS A 5 11.69 8.68 -5.38
CA HIS A 5 10.58 9.58 -5.25
C HIS A 5 9.99 9.33 -3.86
N THR A 6 10.41 10.14 -2.91
CA THR A 6 9.67 10.34 -1.66
C THR A 6 8.40 11.11 -2.01
N ASP A 7 7.50 10.46 -2.74
CA ASP A 7 6.13 10.94 -2.85
C ASP A 7 5.55 10.94 -1.44
N PRO A 8 4.97 12.06 -0.98
CA PRO A 8 4.20 12.02 0.23
C PRO A 8 3.12 10.96 0.06
N LEU A 9 2.91 10.13 1.09
CA LEU A 9 1.89 9.08 1.19
C LEU A 9 0.51 9.46 0.63
N THR A 10 0.22 10.76 0.61
CA THR A 10 -1.04 11.38 0.18
C THR A 10 -1.13 11.66 -1.34
N GLN A 11 -0.03 11.57 -2.08
CA GLN A 11 0.04 11.74 -3.53
C GLN A 11 0.01 10.41 -4.29
N ASP A 12 0.41 9.31 -3.65
CA ASP A 12 0.46 8.00 -4.29
C ASP A 12 -0.95 7.40 -4.38
N GLU A 13 -1.48 7.31 -5.60
CA GLU A 13 -2.83 6.83 -5.87
C GLU A 13 -3.03 5.39 -5.42
N ASP A 14 -1.98 4.56 -5.48
CA ASP A 14 -2.03 3.16 -5.03
C ASP A 14 -2.18 3.09 -3.50
N ILE A 15 -1.48 3.96 -2.75
CA ILE A 15 -1.60 4.04 -1.29
C ILE A 15 -3.01 4.46 -0.88
N LYS A 16 -3.57 5.49 -1.53
CA LYS A 16 -4.96 5.91 -1.29
C LYS A 16 -5.94 4.81 -1.64
N PHE A 17 -5.79 4.21 -2.81
CA PHE A 17 -6.65 3.12 -3.24
C PHE A 17 -6.64 1.98 -2.21
N LEU A 18 -5.48 1.57 -1.70
CA LEU A 18 -5.39 0.55 -0.66
C LEU A 18 -6.00 0.98 0.66
N ALA A 19 -5.76 2.21 1.11
CA ALA A 19 -6.32 2.71 2.37
C ALA A 19 -7.85 2.91 2.31
N GLU A 20 -8.41 3.15 1.12
CA GLU A 20 -9.86 3.31 0.91
C GLU A 20 -10.57 1.98 0.64
N ASN A 21 -9.91 1.05 -0.06
CA ASN A 21 -10.49 -0.25 -0.42
C ASN A 21 -10.11 -1.37 0.55
N SER A 22 -9.16 -1.11 1.45
CA SER A 22 -8.80 -1.98 2.57
C SER A 22 -8.85 -1.17 3.86
N ASP A 23 -9.14 -1.79 4.99
CA ASP A 23 -9.11 -1.16 6.33
C ASP A 23 -7.67 -0.80 6.80
N LEU A 24 -6.76 -0.48 5.89
CA LEU A 24 -5.38 -0.16 6.20
C LEU A 24 -5.19 1.34 6.34
N SER A 25 -4.32 1.75 7.27
CA SER A 25 -3.83 3.13 7.28
C SER A 25 -2.92 3.40 6.08
N PRO A 26 -2.80 4.66 5.59
CA PRO A 26 -1.91 5.02 4.48
C PRO A 26 -0.45 4.58 4.70
N LEU A 27 0.01 4.57 5.96
CA LEU A 27 1.33 4.08 6.33
C LEU A 27 1.48 2.56 6.14
N GLN A 28 0.44 1.79 6.45
CA GLN A 28 0.43 0.33 6.24
C GLN A 28 0.34 0.00 4.76
N ALA A 29 -0.50 0.72 4.01
CA ALA A 29 -0.58 0.60 2.56
C ALA A 29 0.77 0.89 1.88
N LYS A 30 1.49 1.94 2.31
CA LYS A 30 2.87 2.19 1.83
C LYS A 30 3.80 1.04 2.14
N ALA A 31 3.80 0.54 3.37
CA ALA A 31 4.67 -0.56 3.77
C ALA A 31 4.39 -1.84 2.95
N LEU A 32 3.12 -2.10 2.62
CA LEU A 32 2.73 -3.17 1.70
C LEU A 32 3.26 -2.94 0.28
N ILE A 33 3.10 -1.74 -0.27
CA ILE A 33 3.60 -1.39 -1.61
C ILE A 33 5.13 -1.49 -1.68
N GLU A 34 5.84 -1.05 -0.63
CA GLU A 34 7.31 -1.19 -0.55
C GLU A 34 7.74 -2.66 -0.45
N LYS A 35 6.94 -3.51 0.18
CA LYS A 35 7.26 -4.93 0.41
C LYS A 35 6.89 -5.83 -0.77
N PHE A 36 5.77 -5.55 -1.44
CA PHE A 36 5.20 -6.42 -2.49
C PHE A 36 5.21 -5.79 -3.88
N GLY A 37 5.50 -4.50 -4.00
CA GLY A 37 5.44 -3.72 -5.24
C GLY A 37 4.07 -3.07 -5.45
N ARG A 38 3.87 -2.46 -6.63
CA ARG A 38 2.64 -1.75 -7.02
C ARG A 38 1.65 -2.64 -7.77
N ASP A 39 1.39 -3.83 -7.24
CA ASP A 39 0.42 -4.77 -7.82
C ASP A 39 -0.90 -4.72 -7.04
N ARG A 40 -1.90 -3.99 -7.56
CA ARG A 40 -3.13 -3.67 -6.82
C ARG A 40 -3.90 -4.90 -6.36
N GLU A 41 -3.97 -5.94 -7.18
CA GLU A 41 -4.71 -7.16 -6.84
C GLU A 41 -4.00 -7.91 -5.71
N LYS A 42 -2.68 -8.08 -5.82
CA LYS A 42 -1.87 -8.70 -4.78
C LYS A 42 -1.86 -7.91 -3.47
N LEU A 43 -1.83 -6.59 -3.56
CA LEU A 43 -1.85 -5.72 -2.39
C LEU A 43 -3.20 -5.81 -1.65
N LEU A 44 -4.33 -5.94 -2.36
CA LEU A 44 -5.64 -6.15 -1.74
C LEU A 44 -5.75 -7.52 -1.07
N GLU A 45 -5.15 -8.56 -1.66
CA GLU A 45 -5.09 -9.89 -1.06
C GLU A 45 -4.24 -9.88 0.21
N GLU A 46 -3.04 -9.29 0.14
CA GLU A 46 -2.16 -9.16 1.31
C GLU A 46 -2.74 -8.23 2.37
N ALA A 47 -3.46 -7.18 1.99
CA ALA A 47 -4.15 -6.31 2.95
C ALA A 47 -5.21 -7.09 3.77
N LYS A 48 -5.89 -8.06 3.16
CA LYS A 48 -6.83 -8.94 3.85
C LYS A 48 -6.11 -9.92 4.78
N ASN A 49 -5.00 -10.52 4.32
CA ASN A 49 -4.19 -11.43 5.15
C ASN A 49 -3.56 -10.70 6.34
N PHE A 50 -3.03 -9.49 6.12
CA PHE A 50 -2.41 -8.65 7.15
C PHE A 50 -3.37 -8.33 8.30
N LYS A 51 -4.66 -8.13 8.00
CA LYS A 51 -5.71 -7.91 9.03
C LYS A 51 -6.07 -9.20 9.77
N ALA A 52 -5.92 -10.37 9.14
CA ALA A 52 -6.26 -11.66 9.72
C ALA A 52 -5.19 -12.20 10.69
N GLU A 53 -3.97 -11.67 10.64
CA GLU A 53 -2.85 -12.06 11.52
C GLU A 53 -2.68 -11.13 12.75
N SER A 54 -3.58 -10.17 12.98
CA SER A 54 -3.59 -9.28 14.16
C SER A 54 -4.66 -9.64 15.19
#